data_AF-A6UCL2-F1
#
_entry.id   AF-A6UCL2-F1
#
_cell.length_a   1.000
_cell.length_b   1.000
_cell.length_c   1.000
_cell.angle_alpha   90.00
_cell.angle_beta   90.00
_cell.angle_gamma   90.00
#
_symmetry.space_group_name_H-M   'P 1'
#
loop_
_entity.id
_entity.type
_entity.pdbx_description
1 polymer ?
#
loop_
_entity_poly.entity_id
_entity_poly.type
_entity_poly.pdbx_seq_one_letter_code
_entity_poly.pdbx_strand_id
1 'polypeptide(L)'
;MSLRRHIEDKLTEAFHPERLMVINESHQHAGHQPGFDGGGETHMRIRIVASAFAGMSRVARHRAINDLLKPELDAGLHALAVEPAAPGEPTRW
;
A
#
# COMPACT_ATOMS: atom_id res chain seq x y z
N MET A 1 -0.44 -12.32 -13.18
CA MET A 1 -0.64 -11.87 -11.78
C MET A 1 -1.04 -10.41 -11.83
N SER A 2 -2.02 -9.96 -11.04
CA SER A 2 -2.32 -8.52 -10.94
C SER A 2 -1.28 -7.81 -10.09
N LEU A 3 -1.10 -6.50 -10.28
CA LEU A 3 -0.22 -5.68 -9.46
C LEU A 3 -0.67 -5.68 -8.00
N ARG A 4 -1.99 -5.61 -7.74
CA ARG A 4 -2.52 -5.74 -6.38
C ARG A 4 -2.00 -7.02 -5.71
N ARG A 5 -2.11 -8.17 -6.41
CA ARG A 5 -1.68 -9.45 -5.84
C ARG A 5 -0.17 -9.49 -5.61
N HIS A 6 0.60 -8.92 -6.53
CA HIS A 6 2.04 -8.80 -6.36
C HIS A 6 2.43 -7.98 -5.12
N ILE A 7 1.74 -6.86 -4.89
CA ILE A 7 1.93 -6.03 -3.68
C ILE A 7 1.54 -6.81 -2.42
N GLU A 8 0.43 -7.54 -2.44
CA GLU A 8 0.00 -8.40 -1.32
C GLU A 8 1.09 -9.43 -0.95
N ASP A 9 1.64 -10.11 -1.95
CA ASP A 9 2.67 -11.13 -1.74
C ASP A 9 3.97 -10.51 -1.15
N LYS A 10 4.46 -9.39 -1.72
CA LYS A 10 5.66 -8.68 -1.21
C LYS A 10 5.49 -8.19 0.23
N LEU A 11 4.33 -7.61 0.56
CA LEU A 11 4.04 -7.13 1.91
C LEU A 11 3.92 -8.29 2.91
N THR A 12 3.33 -9.40 2.47
CA THR A 12 3.19 -10.61 3.29
C THR A 12 4.56 -11.20 3.63
N GLU A 13 5.44 -11.31 2.63
CA GLU A 13 6.80 -11.83 2.80
C GLU A 13 7.67 -10.91 3.65
N ALA A 14 7.63 -9.60 3.41
CA ALA A 14 8.52 -8.65 4.10
C ALA A 14 8.11 -8.37 5.55
N PHE A 15 6.81 -8.33 5.85
CA PHE A 15 6.32 -7.84 7.15
C PHE A 15 5.56 -8.88 7.97
N HIS A 16 5.22 -10.05 7.39
CA HIS A 16 4.41 -11.09 8.04
C HIS A 16 3.21 -10.51 8.82
N PRO A 17 2.32 -9.76 8.15
CA PRO A 17 1.27 -9.00 8.82
C PRO A 17 0.20 -9.90 9.43
N GLU A 18 -0.33 -9.48 10.58
CA GLU A 18 -1.53 -10.07 11.18
C GLU A 18 -2.80 -9.71 10.39
N ARG A 19 -2.81 -8.51 9.79
CA ARG A 19 -3.89 -8.05 8.90
C ARG A 19 -3.29 -7.30 7.72
N LEU A 20 -3.77 -7.62 6.51
CA LEU A 20 -3.37 -6.95 5.28
C LEU A 20 -4.58 -6.77 4.36
N MET A 21 -4.78 -5.55 3.88
CA MET A 21 -5.68 -5.24 2.77
C MET A 21 -4.98 -4.33 1.77
N VAL A 22 -4.98 -4.75 0.50
CA VAL A 22 -4.53 -3.92 -0.63
C VAL A 22 -5.75 -3.64 -1.50
N ILE A 23 -6.10 -2.37 -1.64
CA ILE A 23 -7.34 -1.92 -2.29
C ILE A 23 -6.97 -1.10 -3.51
N ASN A 24 -7.53 -1.45 -4.67
CA ASN A 24 -7.39 -0.67 -5.89
C ASN A 24 -8.40 0.48 -5.89
N GLU A 25 -7.90 1.72 -5.78
CA GLU A 25 -8.70 2.95 -5.77
C GLU A 25 -8.62 3.69 -7.12
N SER A 26 -8.03 3.10 -8.16
CA SER A 26 -7.82 3.73 -9.47
C SER A 26 -9.08 4.38 -10.05
N HIS A 27 -10.23 3.72 -9.90
CA HIS A 27 -11.53 4.21 -10.37
C HIS A 27 -11.96 5.53 -9.72
N GLN A 28 -11.53 5.81 -8.49
CA GLN A 28 -11.84 7.06 -7.79
C GLN A 28 -11.07 8.26 -8.37
N HIS A 29 -10.07 7.99 -9.21
CA HIS A 29 -9.20 9.01 -9.80
C HIS A 29 -9.41 9.16 -11.31
N ALA A 30 -10.49 8.61 -11.87
CA ALA A 30 -10.88 8.83 -13.26
C ALA A 30 -10.94 10.34 -13.58
N GLY A 31 -10.32 10.74 -14.70
CA GLY A 31 -10.26 12.13 -15.15
C GLY A 31 -9.26 13.02 -14.41
N HIS A 32 -8.55 12.53 -13.40
CA HIS A 32 -7.52 13.32 -12.70
C HIS A 32 -6.31 13.61 -13.59
N GLN A 33 -5.91 12.62 -14.40
CA GLN A 33 -4.92 12.77 -15.47
C GLN A 33 -5.63 12.80 -16.83
N PRO A 34 -5.16 13.62 -17.80
CA PRO A 34 -5.73 13.65 -19.14
C PRO A 34 -5.78 12.24 -19.75
N GLY A 35 -6.99 11.77 -20.10
CA GLY A 35 -7.20 10.47 -20.72
C GLY A 35 -7.21 9.27 -19.77
N PHE A 36 -7.09 9.47 -18.44
CA PHE A 36 -7.22 8.37 -17.48
C PHE A 36 -8.69 8.08 -17.19
N ASP A 37 -9.15 6.89 -17.55
CA ASP A 37 -10.54 6.45 -17.42
C ASP A 37 -10.88 5.84 -16.04
N GLY A 38 -9.91 5.79 -15.13
CA GLY A 38 -10.05 5.16 -13.82
C GLY A 38 -9.83 3.64 -13.83
N GLY A 39 -9.54 3.05 -14.99
CA GLY A 39 -9.18 1.64 -15.13
C GLY A 39 -7.78 1.34 -14.61
N GLY A 40 -7.44 0.04 -14.59
CA GLY A 40 -6.12 -0.43 -14.21
C GLY A 40 -5.83 -0.37 -12.70
N GLU A 41 -4.55 -0.43 -12.36
CA GLU A 41 -4.02 -0.60 -11.01
C GLU A 41 -2.96 0.46 -10.71
N THR A 42 -3.34 1.74 -10.80
CA THR A 42 -2.42 2.88 -10.67
C THR A 42 -2.49 3.57 -9.30
N HIS A 43 -3.60 3.45 -8.59
CA HIS A 43 -3.76 4.01 -7.25
C HIS A 43 -4.12 2.90 -6.27
N MET A 44 -3.28 2.71 -5.26
CA MET A 44 -3.43 1.64 -4.29
C MET A 44 -3.50 2.19 -2.87
N ARG A 45 -4.37 1.59 -2.07
CA ARG A 45 -4.40 1.78 -0.61
C ARG A 45 -3.92 0.51 0.08
N ILE A 46 -3.01 0.69 1.03
CA ILE A 46 -2.45 -0.37 1.87
C ILE A 46 -2.88 -0.12 3.31
N ARG A 47 -3.59 -1.08 3.87
CA ARG A 47 -3.92 -1.17 5.29
C ARG A 47 -3.23 -2.38 5.85
N ILE A 48 -2.35 -2.18 6.81
CA ILE A 48 -1.46 -3.24 7.28
C ILE A 48 -1.24 -3.15 8.79
N VAL A 49 -1.37 -4.29 9.47
CA VAL A 49 -1.00 -4.47 10.88
C VAL A 49 0.09 -5.51 10.97
N ALA A 50 1.26 -5.13 11.48
CA ALA A 50 2.42 -6.01 11.59
C ALA A 50 3.31 -5.64 12.78
N SER A 51 3.83 -6.64 13.48
CA SER A 51 4.73 -6.45 14.63
C SER A 51 6.04 -5.74 14.24
N ALA A 52 6.44 -5.83 12.98
CA ALA A 52 7.57 -5.09 12.41
C ALA A 52 7.47 -3.56 12.60
N PHE A 53 6.26 -3.02 12.80
CA PHE A 53 6.04 -1.58 13.00
C PHE A 53 6.15 -1.12 14.47
N ALA A 54 6.30 -2.05 15.42
CA ALA A 54 6.44 -1.73 16.83
C ALA A 54 7.69 -0.86 17.08
N GLY A 55 7.55 0.22 17.86
CA GLY A 55 8.64 1.16 18.14
C GLY A 55 9.02 2.09 16.97
N MET A 56 8.51 1.86 15.75
CA MET A 56 8.72 2.77 14.63
C MET A 56 7.82 4.01 14.73
N SER A 57 8.37 5.17 14.37
CA SER A 57 7.55 6.38 14.17
C SER A 57 6.62 6.22 12.96
N ARG A 58 5.55 7.01 12.90
CA ARG A 58 4.63 7.04 11.75
C ARG A 58 5.38 7.21 10.42
N VAL A 59 6.33 8.14 10.36
CA VAL A 59 7.12 8.39 9.12
C VAL A 59 7.99 7.18 8.77
N ALA A 60 8.62 6.52 9.75
CA ALA A 60 9.45 5.35 9.52
C ALA A 60 8.65 4.18 8.93
N ARG A 61 7.42 3.95 9.42
CA ARG A 61 6.52 2.92 8.88
C ARG A 61 6.14 3.18 7.42
N HIS A 62 5.78 4.43 7.11
CA HIS A 62 5.48 4.82 5.73
C HIS A 62 6.71 4.63 4.83
N ARG A 63 7.90 5.02 5.28
CA ARG A 63 9.14 4.82 4.52
C ARG A 63 9.42 3.35 4.26
N ALA A 64 9.33 2.49 5.27
CA ALA A 64 9.54 1.04 5.10
C ALA A 64 8.65 0.43 4.00
N ILE A 65 7.37 0.83 3.94
CA ILE A 65 6.45 0.36 2.89
C ILE A 65 6.78 0.97 1.53
N ASN A 66 7.06 2.28 1.47
CA ASN A 66 7.43 2.94 0.21
C ASN A 66 8.74 2.40 -0.36
N ASP A 67 9.74 2.12 0.49
CA ASP A 67 11.04 1.59 0.08
C ASP A 67 10.88 0.17 -0.49
N LEU A 68 10.06 -0.67 0.14
CA LEU A 68 9.73 -2.00 -0.37
C LEU A 68 9.02 -1.95 -1.73
N LEU A 69 8.11 -0.98 -1.90
CA LEU A 69 7.27 -0.84 -3.10
C LEU A 69 7.80 0.16 -4.13
N LYS A 70 9.05 0.61 -3.94
CA LYS A 70 9.71 1.52 -4.86
C LYS A 70 9.79 1.00 -6.30
N PRO A 71 10.10 -0.30 -6.55
CA PRO A 71 10.10 -0.84 -7.90
C PRO A 71 8.75 -0.70 -8.62
N GLU A 72 7.64 -0.87 -7.90
CA GLU A 72 6.29 -0.74 -8.46
C GLU A 72 5.94 0.71 -8.78
N LEU A 73 6.33 1.64 -7.90
CA LEU A 73 6.21 3.09 -8.14
C LEU A 73 7.02 3.51 -9.38
N ASP A 74 8.26 3.04 -9.49
CA ASP A 74 9.13 3.33 -10.63
C ASP A 74 8.59 2.67 -11.93
N ALA A 75 7.82 1.58 -11.83
CA ALA A 75 7.22 0.87 -12.96
C ALA A 75 5.82 1.39 -13.37
N GLY A 76 5.31 2.44 -12.74
CA GLY A 76 4.07 3.12 -13.15
C GLY A 76 2.90 3.03 -12.18
N LEU A 77 3.08 2.46 -10.98
CA LEU A 77 2.14 2.72 -9.88
C LEU A 77 2.21 4.22 -9.55
N HIS A 78 1.07 4.92 -9.61
CA HIS A 78 1.03 6.36 -9.49
C HIS A 78 1.00 6.84 -8.03
N ALA A 79 0.20 6.19 -7.18
CA ALA A 79 0.01 6.65 -5.81
C ALA A 79 -0.23 5.50 -4.82
N LEU A 80 0.28 5.71 -3.60
CA LEU A 80 0.11 4.83 -2.45
C LEU A 80 -0.47 5.60 -1.26
N ALA A 81 -1.67 5.22 -0.83
CA ALA A 81 -2.20 5.57 0.48
C ALA A 81 -1.81 4.46 1.47
N VAL A 82 -1.16 4.81 2.58
CA VAL A 82 -0.63 3.82 3.53
C VAL A 82 -1.17 4.09 4.93
N GLU A 83 -1.71 3.06 5.58
CA GLU A 83 -2.29 3.11 6.92
C GLU A 83 -1.68 2.00 7.80
N PRO A 84 -0.42 2.15 8.27
CA PRO A 84 0.31 1.09 8.97
C PRO A 84 0.17 1.21 10.50
N ALA A 85 -0.11 0.09 11.17
CA ALA A 85 -0.20 0.00 12.63
C ALA A 85 0.55 -1.22 13.18
N ALA A 86 1.06 -1.12 14.41
CA ALA A 86 1.53 -2.29 15.16
C ALA A 86 0.34 -2.99 15.86
N PRO A 87 0.47 -4.28 16.23
CA PRO A 87 -0.55 -4.98 17.02
C PRO A 87 -0.87 -4.21 18.30
N GLY A 88 -2.17 -4.11 18.61
CA GLY A 88 -2.67 -3.36 19.78
C GLY A 88 -2.83 -1.84 19.56
N GLU A 89 -2.35 -1.29 18.45
CA GLU A 89 -2.61 0.11 18.10
C GLU A 89 -3.97 0.29 17.42
N PRO A 90 -4.65 1.44 17.62
CA PRO A 90 -5.95 1.68 17.00
C PRO A 90 -5.85 1.84 15.48
N THR A 91 -6.66 1.09 14.74
CA THR A 91 -6.89 1.27 13.30
C THR A 91 -8.26 1.91 13.06
N ARG A 92 -8.37 2.84 12.11
CA ARG A 92 -9.64 3.53 11.77
C ARG A 92 -10.27 3.03 10.47
N TRP A 93 -9.98 1.79 10.11
CA TRP A 93 -10.33 1.18 8.84
C TRP A 93 -10.77 -0.28 9.00
#